data_AF-A0A5J4P4V6-F1
#
_entry.id   AF-A0A5J4P4V6-F1
#
_cell.length_a   1.000
_cell.length_b   1.000
_cell.length_c   1.000
_cell.angle_alpha   90.00
_cell.angle_beta   90.00
_cell.angle_gamma   90.00
#
_symmetry.space_group_name_H-M   'P 1'
#
loop_
_entity.id
_entity.type
_entity.pdbx_description
1 polymer ?
#
loop_
_entity_poly.entity_id
_entity_poly.type
_entity_poly.pdbx_seq_one_letter_code
_entity_poly.pdbx_strand_id
1 'polypeptide(L)'
;MNNFSTNYRKIVETLRSIESKKNFLHQIRTPKLSDIEVIAIDLTAEYMGIDSEYQLFRMLPDSLSGKIERSVYNRRRRRLFSHRERIRGGDVRENHL
;
A
#
# COMPACT_ATOMS: atom_id res chain seq x y z
N MET A 1 -22.24 2.32 0.88
CA MET A 1 -21.46 1.07 0.77
C MET A 1 -20.06 1.43 0.31
N ASN A 2 -19.05 1.33 1.17
CA ASN A 2 -17.69 1.76 0.82
C ASN A 2 -16.95 0.61 0.11
N ASN A 3 -17.07 0.56 -1.22
CA ASN A 3 -16.40 -0.43 -2.07
C ASN A 3 -14.89 -0.50 -1.79
N PHE A 4 -14.29 0.64 -1.41
CA PHE A 4 -12.88 0.73 -1.05
C PHE A 4 -12.50 -0.20 0.10
N SER A 5 -13.22 -0.17 1.22
CA SER A 5 -12.88 -0.99 2.41
C SER A 5 -12.94 -2.49 2.11
N THR A 6 -13.93 -2.93 1.33
CA THR A 6 -14.08 -4.33 0.95
C THR A 6 -12.96 -4.78 0.01
N ASN A 7 -12.65 -3.98 -1.02
CA ASN A 7 -11.59 -4.29 -1.97
C ASN A 7 -10.23 -4.29 -1.27
N TYR A 8 -9.96 -3.29 -0.43
CA TYR A 8 -8.77 -3.20 0.40
C TYR A 8 -8.60 -4.45 1.26
N ARG A 9 -9.65 -4.88 1.96
CA ARG A 9 -9.58 -6.08 2.82
C ARG A 9 -9.23 -7.33 2.02
N LYS A 10 -9.87 -7.55 0.88
CA LYS A 10 -9.56 -8.68 0.00
C LYS A 10 -8.11 -8.64 -0.49
N ILE A 11 -7.63 -7.48 -0.93
CA ILE A 11 -6.23 -7.32 -1.37
C ILE A 11 -5.27 -7.61 -0.22
N VAL A 12 -5.52 -7.10 0.99
CA VAL A 12 -4.67 -7.38 2.16
C VAL A 12 -4.65 -8.87 2.48
N GLU A 13 -5.80 -9.56 2.44
CA GLU A 13 -5.90 -11.01 2.65
C GLU A 13 -5.05 -11.77 1.63
N THR A 14 -5.13 -11.41 0.34
CA THR A 14 -4.31 -11.99 -0.73
C THR A 14 -2.82 -11.71 -0.55
N LEU A 15 -2.43 -10.47 -0.24
CA LEU A 15 -1.01 -10.12 -0.03
C LEU A 15 -0.42 -10.92 1.14
N ARG A 16 -1.18 -11.10 2.21
CA ARG A 16 -0.74 -11.88 3.39
C ARG A 16 -0.64 -13.38 3.11
N SER A 17 -1.36 -13.92 2.12
CA SER A 17 -1.23 -15.34 1.77
C SER A 17 0.02 -15.63 0.94
N ILE A 18 0.57 -14.64 0.24
CA ILE A 18 1.75 -14.79 -0.62
C ILE A 18 3.04 -14.21 0.00
N GLU A 19 2.93 -13.27 0.93
CA GLU A 19 4.06 -12.59 1.54
C GLU A 19 4.01 -12.71 3.07
N SER A 20 5.06 -13.28 3.64
CA SER A 20 5.17 -13.51 5.09
C SER A 20 5.60 -12.24 5.83
N LYS A 21 6.35 -11.35 5.18
CA LYS A 21 6.90 -10.14 5.80
C LYS A 21 5.94 -8.96 5.67
N LYS A 22 5.52 -8.38 6.80
CA LYS A 22 4.59 -7.23 6.82
C LYS A 22 5.25 -5.87 6.53
N ASN A 23 6.53 -5.71 6.89
CA ASN A 23 7.29 -4.46 6.76
C ASN A 23 8.61 -4.73 6.06
N PHE A 24 8.93 -3.94 5.04
CA PHE A 24 10.15 -4.07 4.24
C PHE A 24 11.12 -2.92 4.51
N LEU A 25 10.60 -1.72 4.74
CA LEU A 25 11.38 -0.54 4.97
C LEU A 25 11.86 -0.49 6.41
N HIS A 26 13.15 -0.14 6.59
CA HIS A 26 13.63 0.27 7.90
C HIS A 26 13.06 1.66 8.24
N GLN A 27 12.35 1.75 9.36
CA GLN A 27 11.75 2.99 9.86
C GLN A 27 12.16 3.19 11.32
N ILE A 28 12.59 4.41 11.66
CA ILE A 28 12.98 4.77 13.04
C ILE A 28 11.78 4.69 13.98
N ARG A 29 10.61 5.17 13.52
CA ARG A 29 9.36 5.14 14.28
C ARG A 29 8.48 3.99 13.79
N THR A 30 7.78 3.33 14.70
CA THR A 30 6.82 2.28 14.36
C THR A 30 5.63 2.89 13.60
N PRO A 31 5.38 2.48 12.35
CA PRO A 31 4.29 3.04 11.56
C PRO A 31 2.93 2.45 11.99
N LYS A 32 1.87 3.25 11.93
CA LYS A 32 0.48 2.80 12.21
C LYS A 32 -0.10 1.89 11.12
N LEU A 33 0.44 1.99 9.91
CA LEU A 33 0.17 1.10 8.78
C LEU A 33 1.44 0.36 8.42
N SER A 34 1.36 -0.95 8.29
CA SER A 34 2.47 -1.76 7.77
C SER A 34 2.75 -1.46 6.29
N ASP A 35 3.91 -1.86 5.79
CA ASP A 35 4.24 -1.65 4.38
C ASP A 35 3.33 -2.44 3.44
N ILE A 36 2.92 -3.66 3.82
CA ILE A 36 1.89 -4.42 3.08
C ILE A 36 0.58 -3.62 3.00
N GLU A 37 0.16 -2.97 4.09
CA GLU A 37 -1.08 -2.18 4.07
C GLU A 37 -0.97 -0.94 3.17
N VAL A 38 0.21 -0.31 3.10
CA VAL A 38 0.46 0.78 2.16
C VAL A 38 0.42 0.30 0.71
N ILE A 39 1.04 -0.85 0.41
CA ILE A 39 0.96 -1.50 -0.92
C ILE A 39 -0.49 -1.86 -1.24
N ALA A 40 -1.24 -2.39 -0.28
CA ALA A 40 -2.64 -2.75 -0.48
C ALA A 40 -3.51 -1.52 -0.81
N ILE A 41 -3.29 -0.38 -0.17
CA ILE A 41 -3.98 0.88 -0.51
C ILE A 41 -3.69 1.27 -1.96
N ASP A 42 -2.42 1.21 -2.39
CA ASP A 42 -2.01 1.55 -3.75
C ASP A 42 -2.62 0.61 -4.80
N LEU A 43 -2.55 -0.70 -4.57
CA LEU A 43 -3.18 -1.70 -5.43
C LEU A 43 -4.72 -1.56 -5.48
N THR A 44 -5.34 -1.17 -4.36
CA THR A 44 -6.78 -0.91 -4.32
C THR A 44 -7.14 0.31 -5.15
N ALA A 45 -6.33 1.37 -5.07
CA ALA A 45 -6.53 2.59 -5.86
C ALA A 45 -6.48 2.27 -7.36
N GLU A 46 -5.44 1.54 -7.80
CA GLU A 46 -5.30 1.11 -9.18
C GLU A 46 -6.42 0.18 -9.65
N TYR A 47 -6.80 -0.82 -8.84
CA TYR A 47 -7.93 -1.70 -9.14
C TYR A 47 -9.24 -0.92 -9.34
N MET A 48 -9.42 0.15 -8.56
CA MET A 48 -10.59 1.03 -8.65
C MET A 48 -10.44 2.15 -9.69
N GLY A 49 -9.33 2.19 -10.44
CA GLY A 49 -9.08 3.23 -11.45
C GLY A 49 -8.87 4.63 -10.86
N ILE A 50 -8.41 4.74 -9.60
CA ILE A 50 -8.12 6.00 -8.93
C ILE A 50 -6.67 6.39 -9.21
N ASP A 51 -6.47 7.36 -10.10
CA ASP A 51 -5.17 7.91 -10.50
C ASP A 51 -4.72 9.11 -9.63
N SER A 52 -5.69 9.85 -9.09
CA SER A 52 -5.44 11.01 -8.23
C SER A 52 -5.33 10.61 -6.75
N GLU A 53 -4.16 10.90 -6.16
CA GLU A 53 -3.94 10.81 -4.73
C GLU A 53 -4.93 11.65 -3.92
N TYR A 54 -5.32 12.82 -4.43
CA TYR A 54 -6.32 13.64 -3.77
C TYR A 54 -7.66 12.91 -3.69
N GLN A 55 -8.08 12.29 -4.79
CA GLN A 55 -9.31 11.52 -4.82
C GLN A 55 -9.21 10.25 -3.96
N LEU A 56 -8.07 9.55 -3.96
CA LEU A 56 -7.81 8.41 -3.09
C LEU A 56 -8.04 8.76 -1.63
N PHE A 57 -7.47 9.87 -1.15
CA PHE A 57 -7.64 10.31 0.24
C PHE A 57 -9.04 10.81 0.58
N ARG A 58 -9.88 11.17 -0.41
CA ARG A 58 -11.32 11.43 -0.18
C ARG A 58 -12.14 10.14 -0.08
N MET A 59 -11.68 9.05 -0.70
CA MET A 59 -12.39 7.77 -0.72
C MET A 59 -11.89 6.80 0.35
N LEU A 60 -10.69 7.03 0.91
CA LEU A 60 -10.15 6.24 2.00
C LEU A 60 -11.06 6.32 3.24
N PRO A 61 -11.43 5.19 3.86
CA PRO A 61 -12.16 5.20 5.12
C PRO A 61 -11.32 5.83 6.24
N ASP A 62 -11.98 6.44 7.22
CA ASP A 62 -11.34 7.12 8.37
C ASP A 62 -10.38 6.20 9.15
N SER A 63 -10.69 4.90 9.16
CA SER A 63 -9.85 3.87 9.78
C SER A 63 -8.48 3.71 9.11
N LEU A 64 -8.31 4.18 7.88
CA LEU A 64 -7.05 4.20 7.12
C LEU A 64 -6.48 5.61 7.01
N SER A 65 -7.29 6.60 6.63
CA SER A 65 -6.84 7.99 6.47
C SER A 65 -6.36 8.60 7.78
N GLY A 66 -6.96 8.24 8.93
CA GLY A 66 -6.49 8.65 10.26
C GLY A 66 -5.19 7.97 10.72
N LYS A 67 -4.69 6.96 9.99
CA LYS A 67 -3.45 6.24 10.31
C LYS A 67 -2.24 6.70 9.51
N ILE A 68 -2.44 7.41 8.40
CA ILE A 68 -1.35 7.85 7.56
C ILE A 68 -1.64 9.21 6.93
N GLU A 69 -0.69 10.13 7.07
CA GLU A 69 -0.74 11.39 6.35
C GLU A 69 -0.47 11.18 4.86
N ARG A 70 -1.10 12.00 4.04
CA ARG A 70 -1.00 11.95 2.58
C ARG A 70 0.45 12.01 2.06
N SER A 71 1.24 12.95 2.56
CA SER A 71 2.67 13.10 2.19
C SER A 71 3.50 11.89 2.59
N VAL A 72 3.21 11.30 3.76
CA VAL A 72 3.88 10.09 4.28
C VAL A 72 3.52 8.86 3.44
N TYR A 73 2.24 8.70 3.09
CA TYR A 73 1.78 7.66 2.16
C TYR A 73 2.54 7.74 0.85
N ASN A 74 2.61 8.92 0.23
CA ASN A 74 3.32 9.11 -1.02
C ASN A 74 4.81 8.77 -0.98
N ARG A 75 5.48 9.17 0.11
CA ARG A 75 6.88 8.86 0.32
C ARG A 75 7.09 7.34 0.48
N ARG A 76 6.24 6.68 1.26
CA ARG A 76 6.32 5.22 1.48
C ARG A 76 5.96 4.44 0.22
N ARG A 77 4.90 4.81 -0.49
CA ARG A 77 4.49 4.23 -1.77
C ARG A 77 5.67 4.18 -2.76
N ARG A 78 6.34 5.31 -2.96
CA ARG A 78 7.51 5.39 -3.86
C ARG A 78 8.65 4.45 -3.43
N ARG A 79 8.94 4.36 -2.14
CA ARG A 79 9.97 3.45 -1.61
C ARG A 79 9.58 1.97 -1.69
N LEU A 80 8.29 1.67 -1.74
CA LEU A 80 7.74 0.31 -1.82
C LEU A 80 7.51 -0.17 -3.25
N PHE A 81 7.82 0.65 -4.25
CA PHE A 81 7.61 0.31 -5.66
C PHE A 81 8.24 -1.02 -6.05
N SER A 82 9.53 -1.24 -5.72
CA SER A 82 10.23 -2.50 -6.02
C SER A 82 9.56 -3.72 -5.38
N HIS A 83 9.08 -3.59 -4.15
CA HIS A 83 8.40 -4.67 -3.43
C HIS A 83 7.05 -5.00 -4.07
N ARG A 84 6.30 -3.97 -4.47
CA ARG A 84 5.03 -4.13 -5.18
C ARG A 84 5.21 -4.82 -6.53
N GLU A 85 6.24 -4.46 -7.29
CA GLU A 85 6.53 -5.08 -8.58
C GLU A 85 6.97 -6.54 -8.43
N ARG A 86 7.80 -6.85 -7.43
CA ARG A 86 8.17 -8.24 -7.10
C ARG A 86 6.93 -9.09 -6.78
N ILE A 87 5.96 -8.52 -6.05
CA ILE A 87 4.69 -9.19 -5.74
C ILE A 87 3.87 -9.49 -7.02
N ARG A 88 3.99 -8.68 -8.08
CA ARG A 88 3.33 -8.91 -9.37
C ARG A 88 4.00 -9.99 -10.21
N GLY A 89 5.14 -10.53 -9.78
CA GLY A 89 6.00 -11.36 -10.63
C GLY A 89 6.79 -10.53 -11.65
N GLY A 90 6.84 -9.21 -11.48
CA GLY A 90 7.76 -8.35 -12.24
C GLY A 90 9.17 -8.63 -11.75
N ASP A 91 10.03 -9.09 -12.65
CA ASP A 91 11.43 -9.41 -12.39
C ASP A 91 12.22 -8.09 -12.16
N VAL A 92 12.09 -7.52 -10.95
CA VAL A 92 12.85 -6.33 -10.55
C VAL A 92 14.22 -6.81 -10.09
N ARG A 93 15.17 -6.81 -11.02
CA ARG A 93 16.60 -6.92 -10.70
C ARG A 93 16.93 -5.97 -9.56
N GLU A 94 17.34 -6.54 -8.42
CA GLU A 94 17.75 -5.82 -7.22
C GLU A 94 18.90 -4.86 -7.56
N ASN A 95 18.59 -3.58 -7.74
CA ASN A 95 19.62 -2.55 -7.73
C ASN A 95 19.88 -2.18 -6.26
N HIS A 96 20.76 -2.97 -5.66
CA HIS A 96 21.42 -2.66 -4.40
C HIS A 96 22.46 -1.55 -4.66
N LEU A 97 22.21 -0.34 -4.13
CA LEU A 97 23.22 0.68 -3.85
C LEU A 97 22.91 1.28 -2.48
#